data_AF-A0A975LFH6-F1
#
_entry.id   AF-A0A975LFH6-F1
#
_cell.length_a   1.000
_cell.length_b   1.000
_cell.length_c   1.000
_cell.angle_alpha   90.00
_cell.angle_beta   90.00
_cell.angle_gamma   90.00
#
_symmetry.space_group_name_H-M   'P 1'
#
loop_
_entity.id
_entity.type
_entity.pdbx_description
1 polymer ?
#
loop_
_entity_poly.entity_id
_entity_poly.type
_entity_poly.pdbx_seq_one_letter_code
_entity_poly.pdbx_strand_id
1 'polypeptide(L)'
;MFNFFKEKFNKHIRKITDENKEMILNIIFNESLEWGRKRMRPINELTIKKFPKLNSNDITKISKYIESARNDIFGQIEKNYLINLNNLKEIETYIKKEAEFHIKNNYPWMNSENIKRVINQGFYYAWHG
;
A
#
# COMPACT_ATOMS: atom_id res chain seq x y z
N MET A 1 -20.68 -11.76 41.40
CA MET A 1 -20.84 -10.57 40.53
C MET A 1 -19.52 -10.12 39.85
N PHE A 2 -18.53 -11.02 39.65
CA PHE A 2 -17.23 -10.68 39.04
C PHE A 2 -16.94 -11.38 37.69
N ASN A 3 -17.80 -12.32 37.26
CA ASN A 3 -17.59 -13.09 36.01
C ASN A 3 -18.25 -12.48 34.76
N PHE A 4 -19.16 -11.50 34.90
CA PHE A 4 -19.84 -10.91 33.74
C PHE A 4 -18.99 -9.86 33.01
N PHE A 5 -18.02 -9.24 33.69
CA PHE A 5 -17.09 -8.27 33.07
C PHE A 5 -15.93 -8.94 32.33
N LYS A 6 -15.49 -10.12 32.78
CA LYS A 6 -14.34 -10.83 32.19
C LYS A 6 -14.67 -11.45 30.81
N GLU A 7 -15.91 -11.89 30.61
CA GLU A 7 -16.36 -12.43 29.32
C GLU A 7 -16.59 -11.35 28.25
N LYS A 8 -16.97 -10.13 28.65
CA LYS A 8 -17.16 -9.02 27.70
C LYS A 8 -15.83 -8.37 27.28
N PHE A 9 -14.81 -8.44 28.12
CA PHE A 9 -13.45 -7.97 27.78
C PHE A 9 -12.70 -8.92 26.84
N ASN A 10 -12.92 -10.23 26.97
CA ASN A 10 -12.22 -11.23 26.16
C ASN A 10 -12.84 -11.51 24.78
N LYS A 11 -13.98 -10.88 24.45
CA LYS A 11 -14.66 -11.13 23.17
C LYS A 11 -14.11 -10.31 21.99
N HIS A 12 -13.24 -9.31 22.20
CA HIS A 12 -12.96 -8.30 21.16
C HIS A 12 -11.49 -8.03 20.81
N ILE A 13 -10.53 -8.81 21.30
CA ILE A 13 -9.15 -8.78 20.76
C ILE A 13 -9.03 -9.87 19.70
N ARG A 14 -9.56 -9.62 18.49
CA ARG A 14 -9.14 -10.42 17.33
C ARG A 14 -7.67 -10.10 17.08
N LYS A 15 -6.76 -11.00 17.47
CA LYS A 15 -5.38 -10.96 16.99
C LYS A 15 -5.42 -10.95 15.46
N ILE A 16 -4.75 -9.99 14.84
CA ILE A 16 -4.62 -9.96 13.37
C ILE A 16 -3.74 -11.15 12.98
N THR A 17 -4.31 -12.16 12.34
CA THR A 17 -3.56 -13.26 11.72
C THR A 17 -2.79 -12.74 10.50
N ASP A 18 -1.79 -13.46 10.02
CA ASP A 18 -0.98 -12.98 8.88
C ASP A 18 -1.82 -12.82 7.60
N GLU A 19 -2.75 -13.75 7.31
CA GLU A 19 -3.73 -13.60 6.22
C GLU A 19 -4.60 -12.33 6.36
N ASN A 20 -5.00 -11.99 7.59
CA ASN A 20 -5.74 -10.76 7.85
C ASN A 20 -4.86 -9.52 7.65
N LYS A 21 -3.55 -9.59 7.93
CA LYS A 21 -2.62 -8.47 7.69
C LYS A 21 -2.48 -8.21 6.21
N GLU A 22 -2.22 -9.24 5.39
CA GLU A 22 -2.06 -9.08 3.94
C GLU A 22 -3.32 -8.51 3.28
N MET A 23 -4.50 -8.99 3.69
CA MET A 23 -5.78 -8.46 3.23
C MET A 23 -5.92 -6.97 3.59
N ILE A 24 -5.66 -6.59 4.84
CA ILE A 24 -5.74 -5.19 5.28
C ILE A 24 -4.76 -4.32 4.48
N LEU A 25 -3.51 -4.77 4.31
CA LEU A 25 -2.49 -4.06 3.56
C LEU A 25 -2.91 -3.84 2.11
N ASN A 26 -3.40 -4.87 1.42
CA ASN A 26 -3.86 -4.73 0.04
C ASN A 26 -5.05 -3.79 -0.12
N ILE A 27 -6.01 -3.84 0.80
CA ILE A 27 -7.18 -2.96 0.77
C ILE A 27 -6.75 -1.50 0.95
N ILE A 28 -5.93 -1.22 1.97
CA ILE A 28 -5.47 0.15 2.24
C ILE A 28 -4.54 0.66 1.14
N PHE A 29 -3.64 -0.19 0.63
CA PHE A 29 -2.77 0.17 -0.49
C PHE A 29 -3.60 0.57 -1.71
N ASN A 30 -4.57 -0.26 -2.12
CA ASN A 30 -5.42 0.03 -3.26
C ASN A 30 -6.17 1.36 -3.13
N GLU A 31 -6.72 1.64 -1.95
CA GLU A 31 -7.40 2.90 -1.65
C GLU A 31 -6.45 4.09 -1.69
N SER A 32 -5.19 3.90 -1.29
CA SER A 32 -4.15 4.93 -1.35
C SER A 32 -3.73 5.31 -2.77
N LEU A 33 -4.11 4.51 -3.78
CA LEU A 33 -3.87 4.72 -5.20
C LEU A 33 -5.10 5.32 -5.93
N GLU A 34 -6.15 5.77 -5.22
CA GLU A 34 -7.29 6.45 -5.86
C GLU A 34 -6.90 7.79 -6.50
N TRP A 35 -7.50 8.07 -7.67
CA TRP A 35 -7.30 9.31 -8.44
C TRP A 35 -8.48 10.29 -8.27
N GLY A 36 -8.28 11.53 -8.73
CA GLY A 36 -9.34 12.55 -8.78
C GLY A 36 -9.66 13.19 -7.44
N ARG A 37 -10.92 13.62 -7.23
CA ARG A 37 -11.36 14.36 -6.01
C ARG A 37 -11.16 13.61 -4.69
N LYS A 38 -10.87 12.30 -4.74
CA LYS A 38 -10.61 11.45 -3.56
C LYS A 38 -9.12 11.26 -3.26
N ARG A 39 -8.22 11.76 -4.12
CA ARG A 39 -6.76 11.53 -4.11
C ARG A 39 -6.02 12.07 -2.87
N MET A 40 -6.65 12.90 -2.05
CA MET A 40 -6.00 13.61 -0.94
C MET A 40 -6.37 13.10 0.45
N ARG A 41 -6.97 11.90 0.57
CA ARG A 41 -7.30 11.38 1.90
C ARG A 41 -6.03 10.84 2.59
N PRO A 42 -5.70 11.34 3.79
CA PRO A 42 -4.64 10.77 4.60
C PRO A 42 -4.84 9.25 4.80
N ILE A 43 -3.76 8.46 4.71
CA ILE A 43 -3.86 6.98 4.75
C ILE A 43 -4.42 6.50 6.10
N ASN A 44 -4.17 7.24 7.19
CA ASN A 44 -4.79 6.99 8.50
C ASN A 44 -6.31 7.13 8.44
N GLU A 45 -6.85 8.15 7.78
CA GLU A 45 -8.29 8.32 7.60
C GLU A 45 -8.90 7.18 6.75
N LEU A 46 -8.20 6.76 5.68
CA LEU A 46 -8.61 5.60 4.89
C LEU A 46 -8.65 4.32 5.74
N THR A 47 -7.66 4.15 6.61
CA THR A 47 -7.53 2.98 7.49
C THR A 47 -8.61 2.96 8.56
N ILE A 48 -8.87 4.10 9.23
CA ILE A 48 -9.97 4.25 10.19
C ILE A 48 -11.31 3.93 9.53
N LYS A 49 -11.56 4.45 8.33
CA LYS A 49 -12.82 4.25 7.61
C LYS A 49 -13.05 2.80 7.23
N LYS A 50 -12.04 2.09 6.72
CA LYS A 50 -12.16 0.70 6.26
C LYS A 50 -12.16 -0.30 7.41
N PHE A 51 -11.39 -0.02 8.46
CA PHE A 51 -11.19 -0.92 9.58
C PHE A 51 -11.40 -0.21 10.93
N PRO A 52 -12.64 0.21 11.24
CA PRO A 52 -12.95 1.02 12.44
C PRO A 52 -12.71 0.28 13.77
N LYS A 53 -12.46 -1.04 13.72
CA LYS A 53 -12.18 -1.88 14.88
C LYS A 53 -10.69 -2.01 15.20
N LEU A 54 -9.80 -1.51 14.33
CA LEU A 54 -8.37 -1.48 14.63
C LEU A 54 -8.09 -0.47 15.74
N ASN A 55 -7.12 -0.79 16.60
CA ASN A 55 -6.65 0.18 17.58
C ASN A 55 -5.76 1.24 16.90
N SER A 56 -5.58 2.38 17.57
CA SER A 56 -4.83 3.53 17.04
C SER A 56 -3.38 3.22 16.69
N ASN A 57 -2.73 2.31 17.42
CA ASN A 57 -1.35 1.91 17.17
C ASN A 57 -1.22 1.12 15.87
N ASP A 58 -2.12 0.15 15.64
CA ASP A 58 -2.13 -0.63 14.40
C ASP A 58 -2.48 0.24 13.20
N ILE A 59 -3.45 1.15 13.34
CA ILE A 59 -3.78 2.15 12.31
C ILE A 59 -2.53 2.95 11.93
N THR A 60 -1.82 3.50 12.92
CA THR A 60 -0.62 4.31 12.68
C THR A 60 0.48 3.50 11.98
N LYS A 61 0.72 2.26 12.42
CA LYS A 61 1.72 1.38 11.82
C LYS A 61 1.39 1.03 10.37
N ILE A 62 0.15 0.61 10.11
CA ILE A 62 -0.33 0.28 8.76
C ILE A 62 -0.20 1.48 7.85
N SER A 63 -0.69 2.66 8.28
CA SER A 63 -0.66 3.85 7.43
C SER A 63 0.75 4.29 7.07
N LYS A 64 1.68 4.31 8.04
CA LYS A 64 3.09 4.62 7.79
C LYS A 64 3.75 3.61 6.87
N TYR A 65 3.45 2.32 7.05
CA TYR A 65 4.02 1.27 6.21
C TYR A 65 3.53 1.38 4.75
N ILE A 66 2.24 1.62 4.54
CA ILE A 66 1.66 1.82 3.21
C ILE A 66 2.23 3.07 2.53
N GLU A 67 2.37 4.17 3.27
CA GLU A 67 2.99 5.39 2.76
C GLU A 67 4.44 5.16 2.34
N SER A 68 5.23 4.50 3.19
CA SER A 68 6.62 4.15 2.91
C SER A 68 6.74 3.26 1.67
N ALA A 69 5.92 2.20 1.58
CA ALA A 69 5.94 1.29 0.44
C ALA A 69 5.61 2.02 -0.87
N ARG A 70 4.59 2.88 -0.85
CA ARG A 70 4.20 3.67 -2.03
C ARG A 70 5.32 4.62 -2.46
N ASN A 71 5.91 5.34 -1.51
CA ASN A 71 6.98 6.30 -1.80
C ASN A 71 8.24 5.61 -2.33
N ASP A 72 8.61 4.46 -1.76
CA ASP A 72 9.72 3.64 -2.23
C ASP A 72 9.51 3.15 -3.66
N ILE A 73 8.33 2.60 -3.98
CA ILE A 73 8.00 2.12 -5.32
C ILE A 73 8.01 3.27 -6.33
N PHE A 74 7.39 4.41 -6.01
CA PHE A 74 7.38 5.57 -6.90
C PHE A 74 8.77 6.14 -7.11
N GLY A 75 9.58 6.26 -6.05
CA GLY A 75 10.96 6.74 -6.17
C GLY A 75 11.84 5.80 -6.99
N GLN A 76 11.65 4.48 -6.88
CA GLN A 76 12.37 3.50 -7.71
C GLN A 76 12.00 3.65 -9.19
N ILE A 77 10.71 3.79 -9.50
CA ILE A 77 10.23 3.97 -10.88
C ILE A 77 10.76 5.28 -11.46
N GLU A 78 10.64 6.38 -10.71
CA GLU A 78 11.13 7.70 -11.11
C GLU A 78 12.63 7.68 -11.39
N LYS A 79 13.42 7.12 -10.46
CA LYS A 79 14.87 6.99 -10.64
C LYS A 79 15.23 6.22 -11.91
N ASN A 80 14.58 5.07 -12.13
CA ASN A 80 14.85 4.26 -13.33
C ASN A 80 14.40 4.96 -14.61
N TYR A 81 13.31 5.72 -14.56
CA TYR A 81 12.85 6.55 -15.66
C TYR A 81 13.88 7.61 -16.03
N LEU A 82 14.36 8.37 -15.04
CA LEU A 82 15.34 9.43 -15.23
C LEU A 82 16.67 8.92 -15.82
N ILE A 83 17.15 7.76 -15.36
CA ILE A 83 18.41 7.16 -15.84
C ILE A 83 18.31 6.74 -17.32
N ASN A 84 17.12 6.30 -17.75
CA ASN A 84 16.93 5.70 -19.08
C ASN A 84 16.28 6.64 -20.10
N LEU A 85 15.97 7.90 -19.74
CA LEU A 85 15.30 8.90 -20.57
C LEU A 85 15.81 8.99 -22.02
N ASN A 86 17.11 8.75 -22.24
CA ASN A 86 17.75 8.85 -23.55
C ASN A 86 17.60 7.58 -24.42
N ASN A 87 17.03 6.48 -23.91
CA ASN A 87 16.86 5.18 -24.59
C ASN A 87 15.38 4.78 -24.67
N LEU A 88 14.63 5.50 -25.51
CA LEU A 88 13.16 5.52 -25.48
C LEU A 88 12.45 4.27 -26.03
N LYS A 89 13.10 3.40 -26.80
CA LYS A 89 12.39 2.34 -27.56
C LYS A 89 11.84 1.20 -26.70
N GLU A 90 12.45 0.90 -25.56
CA GLU A 90 12.03 -0.21 -24.68
C GLU A 90 11.99 0.16 -23.18
N ILE A 91 12.14 1.45 -22.87
CA ILE A 91 12.26 1.98 -21.51
C ILE A 91 11.07 1.59 -20.63
N GLU A 92 9.85 1.68 -21.15
CA GLU A 92 8.65 1.39 -20.38
C GLU A 92 8.60 -0.06 -19.93
N THR A 93 8.80 -0.99 -20.86
CA THR A 93 8.78 -2.43 -20.57
C THR A 93 9.87 -2.81 -19.56
N TYR A 94 11.07 -2.26 -19.70
CA TYR A 94 12.17 -2.48 -18.77
C TYR A 94 11.84 -1.97 -17.37
N ILE A 95 11.43 -0.70 -17.25
CA ILE A 95 11.11 -0.08 -15.96
C ILE A 95 9.98 -0.81 -15.25
N LYS A 96 8.92 -1.19 -15.98
CA LYS A 96 7.79 -1.92 -15.40
C LYS A 96 8.20 -3.29 -14.87
N LYS A 97 9.09 -4.01 -15.58
CA LYS A 97 9.65 -5.30 -15.12
C LYS A 97 10.53 -5.13 -13.88
N GLU A 98 11.41 -4.14 -13.87
CA GLU A 98 12.26 -3.83 -12.71
C GLU A 98 11.42 -3.45 -11.48
N ALA A 99 10.37 -2.65 -11.68
CA ALA A 99 9.43 -2.28 -10.61
C ALA A 99 8.67 -3.51 -10.10
N GLU A 100 8.19 -4.38 -10.98
CA GLU A 100 7.51 -5.62 -10.59
C GLU A 100 8.44 -6.54 -9.78
N PHE A 101 9.69 -6.70 -10.21
CA PHE A 101 10.71 -7.48 -9.49
C PHE A 101 10.98 -6.88 -8.10
N HIS A 102 11.20 -5.56 -8.03
CA HIS A 102 11.39 -4.84 -6.78
C HIS A 102 10.21 -5.04 -5.81
N ILE A 103 8.98 -4.93 -6.32
CA ILE A 103 7.77 -5.08 -5.49
C ILE A 103 7.64 -6.51 -4.98
N LYS A 104 7.79 -7.52 -5.84
CA LYS A 104 7.67 -8.93 -5.44
C LYS A 104 8.68 -9.34 -4.36
N ASN A 105 9.88 -8.77 -4.38
CA ASN A 105 10.92 -9.06 -3.41
C ASN A 105 10.75 -8.33 -2.07
N ASN A 106 10.32 -7.06 -2.10
CA ASN A 106 10.25 -6.21 -0.90
C ASN A 106 8.87 -6.16 -0.25
N TYR A 107 7.81 -6.43 -1.02
CA TYR A 107 6.41 -6.34 -0.59
C TYR A 107 5.62 -7.59 -1.03
N PRO A 108 5.98 -8.79 -0.53
CA PRO A 108 5.39 -10.06 -0.98
C PRO A 108 3.89 -10.20 -0.68
N TRP A 109 3.37 -9.39 0.25
CA TRP A 109 1.94 -9.32 0.54
C TRP A 109 1.13 -8.69 -0.60
N MET A 110 1.76 -7.92 -1.51
CA MET A 110 1.04 -7.14 -2.51
C MET A 110 0.48 -8.05 -3.62
N ASN A 111 -0.82 -7.95 -3.87
CA ASN A 111 -1.48 -8.72 -4.92
C ASN A 111 -1.19 -8.16 -6.33
N SER A 112 -1.43 -8.97 -7.35
CA SER A 112 -1.15 -8.64 -8.75
C SER A 112 -1.87 -7.38 -9.24
N GLU A 113 -3.09 -7.13 -8.76
CA GLU A 113 -3.86 -5.94 -9.13
C GLU A 113 -3.22 -4.66 -8.60
N ASN A 114 -2.81 -4.66 -7.32
CA ASN A 114 -2.09 -3.55 -6.71
C ASN A 114 -0.73 -3.31 -7.37
N ILE A 115 0.02 -4.38 -7.67
CA ILE A 115 1.29 -4.30 -8.40
C ILE A 115 1.09 -3.59 -9.74
N LYS A 116 0.14 -4.07 -10.55
CA LYS A 116 -0.14 -3.47 -11.86
C LYS A 116 -0.55 -2.01 -11.75
N ARG A 117 -1.40 -1.69 -10.77
CA ARG A 117 -1.94 -0.34 -10.57
C ARG A 117 -0.86 0.64 -10.13
N VAL A 118 -0.04 0.29 -9.14
CA VAL A 118 1.03 1.18 -8.64
C VAL A 118 2.11 1.39 -9.70
N ILE A 119 2.47 0.37 -10.47
CA ILE A 119 3.45 0.49 -11.55
C ILE A 119 2.95 1.45 -12.63
N ASN A 120 1.71 1.30 -13.09
CA ASN A 120 1.15 2.19 -14.11
C ASN A 120 1.04 3.64 -13.61
N GLN A 121 0.62 3.83 -12.36
CA GLN A 121 0.53 5.16 -11.75
C GLN A 121 1.90 5.80 -11.55
N GLY A 122 2.89 5.05 -11.04
CA GLY A 122 4.25 5.51 -10.85
C GLY A 122 4.91 5.91 -12.17
N PHE A 123 4.73 5.09 -13.21
CA PHE A 123 5.26 5.41 -14.54
C PHE A 123 4.61 6.67 -15.14
N TYR A 124 3.29 6.80 -15.00
CA TYR A 124 2.58 8.02 -15.41
C TYR A 124 3.13 9.26 -14.69
N TYR A 125 3.36 9.19 -13.39
CA TYR A 125 3.93 10.31 -12.64
C TYR A 125 5.37 10.60 -13.03
N ALA A 126 6.20 9.59 -13.30
CA ALA A 126 7.56 9.81 -13.78
C ALA A 126 7.61 10.45 -15.18
N TRP A 127 6.63 10.15 -16.03
CA TRP A 127 6.53 10.74 -17.38
C TRP A 127 5.99 12.17 -17.39
N HIS A 128 5.02 12.49 -16.52
CA HIS A 128 4.38 13.81 -16.48
C HIS A 128 4.93 14.77 -15.41
N GLY A 129 5.77 14.26 -14.51
CA GLY A 129 6.39 14.99 -13.41
C GLY A 129 7.48 15.95 -13.85
#